data_AF-A0A7S2GGY7-F1
#
_entry.id   AF-A0A7S2GGY7-F1
#
_cell.length_a   1.000
_cell.length_b   1.000
_cell.length_c   1.000
_cell.angle_alpha   90.00
_cell.angle_beta   90.00
_cell.angle_gamma   90.00
#
_symmetry.space_group_name_H-M   'P 1'
#
loop_
_entity.id
_entity.type
_entity.pdbx_description
1 polymer ?
#
loop_
_entity_poly.entity_id
_entity_poly.type
_entity_poly.pdbx_seq_one_letter_code
_entity_poly.pdbx_strand_id
1 'polypeptide(L)'
;VAEYVAMTLFVVIGCGSAMAIAKEEGSAWILQVALAFGFAITVLAYSLGRYSGGQINCAVTLGLWVYGRIGWAQALFNFIAQMLGSITGAALLLAVFPKEKDKTGGLG
;
A
#
# COMPACT_ATOMS: atom_id res chain seq x y z
N VAL A 1 11.28 -6.63 7.32
CA VAL A 1 11.75 -5.39 6.66
C VAL A 1 11.14 -5.22 5.27
N ALA A 2 11.26 -6.20 4.35
CA ALA A 2 10.74 -6.08 2.99
C ALA A 2 9.22 -5.74 2.93
N GLU A 3 8.36 -6.48 3.63
CA GLU A 3 6.91 -6.16 3.69
C GLU A 3 6.60 -4.78 4.27
N TYR A 4 7.38 -4.34 5.26
CA TYR A 4 7.20 -3.01 5.88
C TYR A 4 7.50 -1.90 4.87
N VAL A 5 8.65 -1.99 4.19
CA VAL A 5 9.05 -1.02 3.15
C VAL A 5 8.05 -1.05 1.99
N ALA A 6 7.69 -2.24 1.52
CA ALA A 6 6.73 -2.42 0.44
C ALA A 6 5.38 -1.79 0.80
N MET A 7 4.84 -2.09 1.98
CA MET A 7 3.54 -1.57 2.39
C MET A 7 3.56 -0.06 2.62
N THR A 8 4.66 0.47 3.16
CA THR A 8 4.85 1.94 3.30
C THR A 8 4.78 2.62 1.94
N LEU A 9 5.55 2.14 0.97
CA LEU A 9 5.58 2.70 -0.38
C LEU A 9 4.25 2.51 -1.11
N PHE A 10 3.60 1.36 -0.93
CA PHE A 10 2.31 1.06 -1.53
C PHE A 10 1.23 2.04 -1.07
N VAL A 11 1.18 2.35 0.23
CA VAL A 11 0.26 3.37 0.77
C VAL A 11 0.61 4.77 0.26
N VAL A 12 1.88 5.17 0.30
CA VAL A 12 2.30 6.49 -0.19
C VAL A 12 1.92 6.71 -1.65
N ILE A 13 2.18 5.72 -2.52
CA ILE A 13 1.88 5.85 -3.95
C ILE A 13 0.38 5.74 -4.20
N GLY A 14 -0.27 4.71 -3.66
CA GLY A 14 -1.68 4.44 -3.90
C GLY A 14 -2.58 5.54 -3.32
N CYS A 15 -2.54 5.72 -2.00
CA CYS A 15 -3.36 6.73 -1.32
C CYS A 15 -2.95 8.14 -1.74
N GLY A 16 -1.65 8.43 -1.91
CA GLY A 16 -1.18 9.73 -2.39
C GLY A 16 -1.68 10.07 -3.80
N SER A 17 -1.76 9.07 -4.69
CA SER A 17 -2.37 9.29 -6.02
C SER A 17 -3.85 9.66 -5.90
N ALA A 18 -4.62 8.96 -5.05
CA ALA A 18 -6.02 9.29 -4.82
C ALA A 18 -6.17 10.71 -4.24
N MET A 19 -5.37 11.06 -3.23
CA MET A 19 -5.37 12.41 -2.64
C MET A 19 -5.10 13.50 -3.67
N ALA A 20 -4.22 13.25 -4.66
CA ALA A 20 -3.87 14.23 -5.68
C ALA A 20 -4.97 14.47 -6.73
N ILE A 21 -5.64 13.42 -7.20
CA ILE A 21 -6.48 13.48 -8.41
C ILE A 21 -7.92 13.01 -8.24
N ALA A 22 -8.31 12.49 -7.07
CA ALA A 22 -9.69 12.02 -6.87
C ALA A 22 -10.71 13.11 -7.20
N LYS A 23 -11.80 12.76 -7.89
CA LYS A 23 -12.89 13.69 -8.24
C LYS A 23 -12.46 14.92 -9.06
N GLU A 24 -11.28 14.91 -9.68
CA GLU A 24 -10.87 15.97 -10.60
C GLU A 24 -11.76 15.96 -11.85
N GLU A 25 -12.45 17.07 -12.11
CA GLU A 25 -13.34 17.22 -13.25
C GLU A 25 -12.59 17.13 -14.59
N GLY A 26 -13.20 16.49 -15.58
CA GLY A 26 -12.59 16.29 -16.90
C GLY A 26 -11.42 15.29 -16.92
N SER A 27 -11.08 14.66 -15.79
CA SER A 27 -10.03 13.64 -15.71
C SER A 27 -10.60 12.21 -15.64
N ALA A 28 -9.80 11.24 -16.07
CA ALA A 28 -10.08 9.82 -15.88
C ALA A 28 -9.53 9.31 -14.52
N TRP A 29 -9.79 10.06 -13.43
CA TRP A 29 -9.11 9.85 -12.14
C TRP A 29 -9.25 8.42 -11.59
N ILE A 30 -10.41 7.77 -11.78
CA ILE A 30 -10.63 6.39 -11.32
C ILE A 30 -9.63 5.44 -11.98
N LEU A 31 -9.47 5.55 -13.31
CA LEU A 31 -8.53 4.74 -14.08
C LEU A 31 -7.09 5.05 -13.68
N GLN A 32 -6.75 6.33 -13.51
CA GLN A 32 -5.41 6.76 -13.12
C GLN A 32 -5.02 6.25 -11.72
N VAL A 33 -5.91 6.35 -10.74
CA VAL A 33 -5.69 5.80 -9.39
C VAL A 33 -5.59 4.27 -9.45
N ALA A 34 -6.48 3.60 -10.19
CA ALA A 34 -6.41 2.14 -10.36
C ALA A 34 -5.09 1.68 -10.98
N LEU A 35 -4.60 2.39 -12.01
CA LEU A 35 -3.29 2.13 -12.62
C LEU A 35 -2.14 2.42 -11.65
N ALA A 36 -2.22 3.49 -10.85
CA ALA A 36 -1.21 3.80 -9.85
C ALA A 36 -1.07 2.68 -8.80
N PHE A 37 -2.19 2.19 -8.27
CA PHE A 37 -2.19 1.03 -7.36
C PHE A 37 -1.66 -0.24 -8.05
N GLY A 38 -2.11 -0.52 -9.27
CA GLY A 38 -1.69 -1.68 -10.05
C GLY A 38 -0.20 -1.69 -10.33
N PHE A 39 0.35 -0.60 -10.86
CA PHE A 39 1.78 -0.49 -11.13
C PHE A 39 2.62 -0.47 -9.85
N ALA A 40 2.15 0.18 -8.78
CA ALA A 40 2.84 0.16 -7.50
C ALA A 40 3.00 -1.27 -6.97
N ILE A 41 1.91 -2.05 -6.90
CA ILE A 41 2.00 -3.43 -6.40
C ILE A 41 2.85 -4.30 -7.33
N THR A 42 2.76 -4.12 -8.66
CA THR A 42 3.63 -4.84 -9.61
C THR A 42 5.11 -4.56 -9.34
N VAL A 43 5.52 -3.29 -9.32
CA VAL A 43 6.92 -2.91 -9.10
C VAL A 43 7.42 -3.42 -7.76
N LEU A 44 6.63 -3.27 -6.70
CA LEU A 44 7.01 -3.70 -5.35
C LEU A 44 7.10 -5.23 -5.24
N ALA A 45 6.18 -5.97 -5.85
CA ALA A 45 6.20 -7.43 -5.88
C ALA A 45 7.44 -7.95 -6.63
N TYR A 46 7.78 -7.37 -7.79
CA TYR A 46 8.99 -7.77 -8.53
C TYR A 46 10.29 -7.40 -7.79
N SER A 47 10.30 -6.26 -7.09
CA SER A 47 11.50 -5.74 -6.42
C SER A 47 11.77 -6.41 -5.07
N LEU A 48 10.72 -6.69 -4.29
CA LEU A 48 10.80 -7.12 -2.89
C LEU A 48 10.24 -8.54 -2.67
N GLY A 49 9.53 -9.10 -3.64
CA GLY A 49 8.87 -10.41 -3.52
C GLY A 49 9.81 -11.56 -3.23
N ARG A 50 11.05 -11.51 -3.76
CA ARG A 50 12.09 -12.53 -3.48
C ARG A 50 12.45 -12.62 -1.98
N TYR A 51 12.30 -11.55 -1.22
CA TYR A 51 12.73 -11.49 0.17
C TYR A 51 11.64 -11.89 1.17
N SER A 52 10.37 -11.53 0.92
CA SER A 52 9.27 -11.79 1.87
C SER A 52 8.11 -12.62 1.34
N GLY A 53 8.08 -12.88 0.03
CA GLY A 53 6.92 -13.43 -0.67
C GLY A 53 6.04 -12.37 -1.33
N GLY A 54 6.30 -11.07 -1.09
CA GLY A 54 5.65 -9.97 -1.80
C GLY A 54 4.14 -9.91 -1.59
N GLN A 55 3.69 -10.15 -0.35
CA GLN A 55 2.27 -10.26 -0.02
C GLN A 55 1.61 -8.88 0.01
N ILE A 56 2.28 -7.91 0.63
CA ILE A 56 1.92 -6.48 0.69
C ILE A 56 0.45 -6.29 1.10
N ASN A 57 -0.08 -7.22 1.90
CA ASN A 57 -1.50 -7.30 2.22
C ASN A 57 -1.76 -8.35 3.32
N CYS A 58 -2.43 -7.94 4.40
CA CYS A 58 -2.75 -8.82 5.53
C CYS A 58 -3.72 -9.95 5.16
N ALA A 59 -4.71 -9.68 4.30
CA ALA A 59 -5.67 -10.69 3.84
C ALA A 59 -5.02 -11.73 2.91
N VAL A 60 -4.09 -11.31 2.04
CA VAL A 60 -3.30 -12.23 1.21
C VAL A 60 -2.39 -13.08 2.10
N THR A 61 -1.75 -12.48 3.09
CA THR A 61 -0.91 -13.19 4.07
C THR A 61 -1.71 -14.23 4.83
N LEU A 62 -2.91 -13.87 5.29
CA LEU A 62 -3.83 -14.77 5.97
C LEU A 62 -4.26 -15.93 5.05
N GLY A 63 -4.65 -15.63 3.81
CA GLY A 63 -5.06 -16.64 2.83
C GLY A 63 -3.95 -17.64 2.52
N LEU A 64 -2.71 -17.15 2.36
CA LEU A 64 -1.54 -18.00 2.14
C LEU A 64 -1.19 -18.85 3.36
N TRP A 65 -1.41 -18.34 4.58
CA TRP A 65 -1.21 -19.11 5.80
C TRP A 65 -2.27 -20.21 5.97
N VAL A 66 -3.55 -19.89 5.77
CA VAL A 66 -4.66 -20.85 5.82
C VAL A 66 -4.49 -21.94 4.76
N TYR A 67 -4.00 -21.59 3.56
CA TYR A 67 -3.68 -22.57 2.51
C TYR A 67 -2.42 -23.39 2.81
N GLY A 68 -1.58 -22.98 3.77
CA GLY A 68 -0.32 -23.67 4.09
C GLY A 68 0.85 -23.35 3.16
N ARG A 69 0.83 -22.20 2.46
CA ARG A 69 1.98 -21.73 1.64
C ARG A 69 3.08 -21.06 2.47
N ILE A 70 2.74 -20.55 3.65
CA ILE A 70 3.69 -19.87 4.54
C ILE A 70 3.55 -20.42 5.96
N GLY A 71 4.65 -20.39 6.72
CA GLY A 71 4.63 -20.76 8.14
C GLY A 71 3.94 -19.71 9.02
N TRP A 72 3.46 -20.12 10.19
CA TRP A 72 2.79 -19.23 11.16
C TRP A 72 3.67 -18.04 11.58
N ALA A 73 4.98 -18.26 11.76
CA ALA A 73 5.91 -17.22 12.16
C ALA A 73 6.05 -16.16 11.07
N GLN A 74 6.20 -16.60 9.81
CA GLN A 74 6.24 -15.68 8.67
C GLN A 74 4.94 -14.90 8.54
N ALA A 75 3.79 -15.57 8.70
CA ALA A 75 2.48 -14.90 8.67
C ALA A 75 2.38 -13.79 9.72
N LEU A 76 2.77 -14.08 10.97
CA LEU A 76 2.74 -13.11 12.08
C LEU A 76 3.66 -11.92 11.83
N PHE A 77 4.93 -12.16 11.48
CA PHE A 77 5.89 -11.08 11.24
C PHE A 77 5.50 -10.22 10.03
N ASN A 78 4.97 -10.84 8.96
CA ASN A 78 4.49 -10.10 7.80
C ASN A 78 3.24 -9.27 8.15
N PHE A 79 2.33 -9.79 8.97
CA PHE A 79 1.17 -9.03 9.48
C PHE A 79 1.60 -7.76 10.20
N ILE A 80 2.53 -7.89 11.15
CA ILE A 80 3.03 -6.74 11.93
C ILE A 80 3.74 -5.76 11.00
N ALA A 81 4.58 -6.25 10.08
CA ALA A 81 5.29 -5.41 9.13
C ALA A 81 4.33 -4.64 8.20
N GLN A 82 3.27 -5.28 7.70
CA GLN A 82 2.27 -4.66 6.83
C GLN A 82 1.44 -3.62 7.58
N MET A 83 1.01 -3.89 8.81
CA MET A 83 0.27 -2.92 9.63
C MET A 83 1.15 -1.69 9.94
N LEU A 84 2.37 -1.91 10.42
CA LEU A 84 3.30 -0.81 10.71
C LEU A 84 3.68 -0.02 9.45
N GLY A 85 3.87 -0.69 8.32
CA GLY A 85 4.16 -0.03 7.05
C GLY A 85 2.98 0.82 6.57
N SER A 86 1.75 0.33 6.73
CA SER A 86 0.55 1.09 6.38
C SER A 86 0.39 2.35 7.23
N ILE A 87 0.59 2.22 8.55
CA ILE A 87 0.57 3.33 9.50
C ILE A 87 1.64 4.36 9.13
N THR A 88 2.85 3.89 8.84
CA THR A 88 3.97 4.78 8.46
C THR A 88 3.69 5.49 7.15
N GLY A 89 3.18 4.80 6.14
CA GLY A 89 2.82 5.41 4.85
C GLY A 89 1.75 6.48 5.01
N ALA A 90 0.71 6.22 5.81
CA ALA A 90 -0.32 7.19 6.12
C ALA A 90 0.23 8.40 6.91
N ALA A 91 1.10 8.16 7.91
CA ALA A 91 1.74 9.21 8.68
C ALA A 91 2.65 10.09 7.81
N LEU A 92 3.36 9.51 6.84
CA LEU A 92 4.16 10.26 5.87
C LEU A 92 3.27 11.14 5.01
N LEU A 93 2.17 10.61 4.46
CA LEU A 93 1.22 11.40 3.67
C LEU A 93 0.63 12.56 4.50
N LEU A 94 0.26 12.32 5.75
CA LEU A 94 -0.18 13.38 6.66
C LEU A 94 0.89 14.47 6.88
N ALA A 95 2.17 14.08 6.91
CA ALA A 95 3.27 15.01 7.15
C ALA A 95 3.68 15.81 5.90
N VAL A 96 3.59 15.22 4.70
CA VAL A 96 4.12 15.84 3.47
C VAL A 96 3.07 16.37 2.51
N PHE A 97 1.83 15.88 2.58
CA PHE A 97 0.78 16.25 1.63
C PHE A 97 -0.03 17.45 2.15
N PRO A 98 -0.13 18.56 1.41
CA PRO A 98 -0.91 19.72 1.84
C PRO A 98 -2.40 19.36 1.96
N LYS A 99 -3.00 19.62 3.13
CA LYS A 99 -4.40 19.25 3.42
C LYS A 99 -5.38 19.89 2.45
N GLU A 100 -5.14 21.14 2.06
CA GLU A 100 -6.01 21.90 1.15
C GLU A 100 -6.04 21.31 -0.27
N LYS A 101 -5.07 20.45 -0.59
CA LYS A 101 -4.95 19.78 -1.89
C LYS A 101 -5.45 18.33 -1.85
N ASP A 102 -5.84 17.81 -0.70
CA ASP A 102 -6.39 16.46 -0.58
C ASP A 102 -7.81 16.42 -1.15
N LYS A 103 -7.96 15.84 -2.33
CA LYS A 103 -9.27 15.70 -2.97
C LYS A 103 -10.13 14.54 -2.43
N THR A 104 -9.56 13.69 -1.59
CA THR A 104 -10.29 12.58 -0.96
C THR A 104 -11.02 13.01 0.30
N GLY A 105 -10.58 14.09 0.95
CA GLY A 105 -11.06 14.52 2.26
C GLY A 105 -10.61 13.59 3.40
N GLY A 106 -9.52 12.84 3.19
CA GLY A 106 -9.02 11.86 4.15
C GLY A 106 -8.22 12.48 5.30
N LEU A 107 -7.67 13.68 5.12
CA LEU A 107 -6.88 14.39 6.14
C LEU A 107 -7.69 15.38 7.01
N GLY A 108 -9.00 15.47 6.80
CA GLY A 108 -9.90 16.47 7.38
C GLY A 108 -10.10 17.65 6.44
#